data_AF-A0A7V6UAN3-F1
#
_entry.id   AF-A0A7V6UAN3-F1
#
_cell.length_a   1.000
_cell.length_b   1.000
_cell.length_c   1.000
_cell.angle_alpha   90.00
_cell.angle_beta   90.00
_cell.angle_gamma   90.00
#
_symmetry.space_group_name_H-M   'P 1'
#
loop_
_entity.id
_entity.type
_entity.pdbx_description
1 polymer ?
#
loop_
_entity_poly.entity_id
_entity_poly.type
_entity_poly.pdbx_seq_one_letter_code
_entity_poly.pdbx_strand_id
1 'polypeptide(L)'
;MSDFNYKLKLIEAPTEGSPGSRISLKVNVEEATEEVSRVYISVPEYGIYEVLRKETDTLFSLNYYIPYDAPYGKYDVSIWAVSKSNKRGPATNIIFTVK
;
A
#
# COMPACT_ATOMS: atom_id res chain seq x y z
N MET A 1 -21.50 -7.01 -4.89
CA MET A 1 -20.59 -6.34 -5.82
C MET A 1 -20.12 -5.08 -5.10
N SER A 2 -18.83 -4.86 -4.92
CA SER A 2 -18.34 -3.75 -4.09
C SER A 2 -18.57 -2.42 -4.82
N ASP A 3 -19.56 -1.64 -4.37
CA ASP A 3 -19.85 -0.28 -4.89
C ASP A 3 -18.74 0.74 -4.61
N PHE A 4 -17.72 0.35 -3.83
CA PHE A 4 -16.61 1.22 -3.47
C PHE A 4 -15.52 1.22 -4.55
N ASN A 5 -15.57 2.23 -5.41
CA ASN A 5 -14.53 2.51 -6.39
C ASN A 5 -13.76 3.78 -6.01
N TYR A 6 -12.49 3.81 -6.39
CA TYR A 6 -11.58 4.94 -6.23
C TYR A 6 -10.45 4.83 -7.25
N LYS A 7 -9.76 5.94 -7.46
CA LYS A 7 -8.55 6.00 -8.25
C LYS A 7 -7.34 6.14 -7.33
N LEU A 8 -6.54 5.09 -7.24
CA LEU A 8 -5.33 5.11 -6.42
C LEU A 8 -4.15 5.55 -7.27
N LYS A 9 -3.55 6.67 -6.85
CA LYS A 9 -2.39 7.28 -7.47
C LYS A 9 -1.20 7.14 -6.54
N LEU A 10 -0.17 6.45 -7.00
CA LEU A 10 1.08 6.29 -6.29
C LEU A 10 1.86 7.60 -6.43
N ILE A 11 2.00 8.37 -5.35
CA ILE A 11 2.82 9.60 -5.37
C ILE A 11 4.29 9.25 -5.21
N GLU A 12 4.58 8.38 -4.23
CA GLU A 12 5.94 7.98 -3.88
C GLU A 12 5.87 6.49 -3.59
N ALA A 13 6.17 5.66 -4.59
CA ALA A 13 6.16 4.21 -4.43
C ALA A 13 7.53 3.67 -4.82
N PRO A 14 8.44 3.47 -3.84
CA PRO A 14 9.72 2.86 -4.14
C PRO A 14 9.44 1.47 -4.70
N THR A 15 10.04 1.17 -5.85
CA THR A 15 9.95 -0.13 -6.52
C THR A 15 11.16 -1.00 -6.22
N GLU A 16 12.15 -0.45 -5.51
CA GLU A 16 13.37 -1.11 -5.12
C GLU A 16 13.85 -0.63 -3.75
N GLY A 17 14.58 -1.49 -3.05
CA GLY A 17 15.26 -1.15 -1.80
C GLY A 17 16.22 -2.26 -1.39
N SER A 18 16.96 -2.01 -0.31
CA SER A 18 17.94 -2.94 0.22
C SER A 18 17.59 -3.35 1.65
N PRO A 19 17.98 -4.55 2.10
CA PRO A 19 17.80 -4.97 3.48
C PRO A 19 18.35 -3.94 4.47
N GLY A 20 17.62 -3.64 5.53
CA GLY A 20 17.97 -2.59 6.49
C GLY A 20 17.72 -1.15 6.01
N SER A 21 17.14 -0.96 4.82
CA SER A 21 16.74 0.37 4.34
C SER A 21 15.32 0.71 4.76
N ARG A 22 15.09 2.00 5.01
CA ARG A 22 13.75 2.54 5.23
C ARG A 22 13.16 2.96 3.88
N ILE A 23 12.00 2.42 3.55
CA ILE A 23 11.21 2.83 2.41
C ILE A 23 10.03 3.68 2.86
N SER A 24 9.68 4.67 2.04
CA SER A 24 8.53 5.53 2.24
C SER A 24 7.58 5.35 1.07
N LEU A 25 6.39 4.81 1.35
CA LEU A 25 5.31 4.71 0.39
C LEU A 25 4.30 5.83 0.66
N LYS A 26 3.91 6.59 -0.35
CA LYS A 26 2.80 7.53 -0.32
C LYS A 26 1.85 7.25 -1.46
N VAL A 27 0.58 7.12 -1.12
CA VAL A 27 -0.50 6.91 -2.07
C VAL A 27 -1.56 7.97 -1.85
N ASN A 28 -2.16 8.40 -2.95
CA ASN A 28 -3.28 9.31 -2.98
C ASN A 28 -4.50 8.54 -3.49
N VAL A 29 -5.61 8.65 -2.78
CA VAL A 29 -6.89 8.07 -3.18
C VAL A 29 -7.77 9.22 -3.66
N GLU A 30 -7.93 9.30 -4.98
CA GLU A 30 -8.74 10.30 -5.67
C GLU A 30 -10.07 9.69 -6.14
N GLU A 31 -11.07 10.52 -6.39
CA GLU A 31 -12.35 10.11 -6.98
C GLU A 31 -13.04 8.96 -6.22
N ALA A 32 -12.86 8.91 -4.90
CA ALA A 32 -13.46 7.88 -4.07
C ALA A 32 -14.97 8.09 -3.98
N THR A 33 -15.72 7.06 -4.37
CA THR A 33 -17.19 7.02 -4.28
C THR A 33 -17.71 7.08 -2.84
N GLU A 34 -16.89 6.65 -1.87
CA GLU A 34 -17.16 6.74 -0.43
C GLU A 34 -15.93 7.27 0.32
N GLU A 35 -16.12 7.70 1.57
CA GLU A 35 -15.01 8.09 2.45
C GLU A 35 -14.07 6.90 2.73
N VAL A 36 -12.78 7.08 2.43
CA VAL A 36 -11.73 6.10 2.71
C VAL A 36 -11.44 6.10 4.21
N SER A 37 -11.60 4.94 4.83
CA SER A 37 -11.25 4.77 6.24
C SER A 37 -9.79 4.41 6.41
N ARG A 38 -9.33 3.41 5.64
CA ARG A 38 -7.99 2.83 5.77
C ARG A 38 -7.47 2.35 4.43
N VAL A 39 -6.16 2.42 4.23
CA VAL A 39 -5.48 1.77 3.12
C VAL A 39 -4.59 0.68 3.67
N TYR A 40 -4.72 -0.51 3.12
CA TYR A 40 -3.94 -1.68 3.46
C TYR A 40 -2.92 -1.95 2.38
N ILE A 41 -1.78 -2.46 2.79
CA ILE A 41 -0.79 -3.05 1.94
C ILE A 41 -0.52 -4.47 2.41
N SER A 42 -0.31 -5.37 1.47
CA SER A 42 0.03 -6.75 1.76
C SER A 42 1.10 -7.26 0.83
N VAL A 43 2.01 -8.07 1.39
CA VAL A 43 2.98 -8.87 0.65
C VAL A 43 2.68 -10.33 0.99
N PRO A 44 1.85 -11.02 0.17
CA PRO A 44 1.31 -12.34 0.50
C PRO A 44 2.41 -13.39 0.73
N GLU A 45 3.49 -13.32 -0.05
CA GLU A 45 4.61 -14.28 0.03
C GLU A 45 5.27 -14.32 1.42
N TYR A 46 5.22 -13.21 2.17
CA TYR A 46 5.87 -13.06 3.48
C TYR A 46 4.87 -12.82 4.61
N GLY A 47 3.57 -12.88 4.32
CA GLY A 47 2.53 -12.60 5.31
C GLY A 47 2.61 -11.18 5.91
N ILE A 48 3.21 -10.23 5.18
CA ILE A 48 3.28 -8.84 5.63
C ILE A 48 1.93 -8.19 5.34
N TYR A 49 1.35 -7.58 6.37
CA TYR A 49 0.10 -6.81 6.27
C TYR A 49 0.27 -5.54 7.08
N GLU A 50 0.34 -4.41 6.39
CA GLU A 50 0.51 -3.09 7.02
C GLU A 50 -0.66 -2.18 6.66
N VAL A 51 -0.93 -1.23 7.54
CA VAL A 51 -1.95 -0.20 7.33
C VAL A 51 -1.22 1.12 7.10
N LEU A 52 -1.51 1.78 5.99
CA LEU A 52 -0.96 3.09 5.74
C LEU A 52 -1.57 4.09 6.73
N ARG A 53 -0.71 4.96 7.25
CA ARG A 53 -1.11 6.10 8.06
C ARG A 53 -1.86 7.10 7.19
N LYS A 54 -3.03 7.52 7.66
CA LYS A 54 -3.79 8.62 7.06
C LYS A 54 -3.06 9.94 7.38
N GLU A 55 -2.54 10.61 6.35
CA GLU A 55 -1.97 11.95 6.47
C GLU A 55 -3.07 13.02 6.28
N THR A 56 -3.91 12.83 5.27
CA THR A 56 -5.08 13.67 4.97
C THR A 56 -6.24 12.80 4.51
N ASP A 57 -7.38 13.39 4.12
CA ASP A 57 -8.53 12.63 3.61
C ASP A 57 -8.25 11.83 2.34
N THR A 58 -7.29 12.27 1.54
CA THR A 58 -6.90 11.60 0.29
C THR A 58 -5.48 11.06 0.31
N LEU A 59 -4.62 11.52 1.22
CA LEU A 59 -3.20 11.13 1.29
C LEU A 59 -2.94 10.13 2.40
N PHE A 60 -2.27 9.03 2.04
CA PHE A 60 -1.87 7.97 2.94
C PHE A 60 -0.39 7.67 2.78
N SER A 61 0.33 7.48 3.89
CA SER A 61 1.75 7.21 3.92
C SER A 61 2.08 5.95 4.72
N LEU A 62 3.12 5.23 4.33
CA LEU A 62 3.69 4.14 5.11
C LEU A 62 5.21 4.28 5.08
N ASN A 63 5.80 4.22 6.26
CA ASN A 63 7.23 4.09 6.41
C ASN A 63 7.50 2.66 6.85
N TYR A 64 8.06 1.86 5.95
CA TYR A 64 8.38 0.47 6.25
C TYR A 64 9.89 0.29 6.31
N TYR A 65 10.34 -0.48 7.28
CA TYR A 65 11.75 -0.83 7.41
C TYR A 65 11.94 -2.23 6.86
N ILE A 66 12.73 -2.37 5.79
CA ILE A 66 13.03 -3.67 5.23
C ILE A 66 13.89 -4.42 6.24
N PRO A 67 13.47 -5.59 6.74
CA PRO A 67 14.28 -6.39 7.64
C PRO A 67 15.68 -6.67 7.07
N TYR A 68 16.72 -6.75 7.91
CA TYR A 68 18.08 -7.08 7.46
C TYR A 68 18.16 -8.49 6.86
N ASP A 69 17.33 -9.40 7.34
CA ASP A 69 17.22 -10.78 6.85
C ASP A 69 16.23 -10.92 5.68
N ALA A 70 15.75 -9.81 5.11
CA ALA A 70 14.85 -9.85 3.96
C ALA A 70 15.59 -10.45 2.75
N PRO A 71 15.11 -11.56 2.17
CA PRO A 71 15.78 -12.20 1.05
C PRO A 71 15.76 -11.32 -0.20
N TYR A 72 16.78 -11.46 -1.05
CA TYR A 72 16.78 -10.75 -2.32
C TYR A 72 15.75 -11.36 -3.28
N GLY A 73 15.03 -10.51 -4.00
CA GLY A 73 13.98 -10.98 -4.88
C GLY A 73 12.97 -9.91 -5.26
N LYS A 74 11.98 -10.34 -6.03
CA LYS A 74 10.80 -9.54 -6.39
C LYS A 74 9.66 -9.95 -5.47
N TYR A 75 8.91 -8.96 -5.03
CA TYR A 75 7.83 -9.08 -4.06
C TYR A 75 6.59 -8.46 -4.67
N ASP A 76 5.52 -9.24 -4.76
CA ASP A 76 4.22 -8.74 -5.18
C ASP A 76 3.54 -8.04 -4.01
N VAL A 77 3.41 -6.71 -4.14
CA VAL A 77 2.83 -5.85 -3.13
C VAL A 77 1.43 -5.43 -3.59
N SER A 78 0.42 -5.85 -2.84
CA SER A 78 -0.98 -5.52 -3.10
C SER A 78 -1.43 -4.38 -2.21
N ILE A 79 -1.94 -3.29 -2.79
CA ILE A 79 -2.43 -2.12 -2.07
C ILE A 79 -3.92 -1.97 -2.34
N TRP A 80 -4.74 -1.83 -1.29
CA TRP A 80 -6.16 -1.53 -1.45
C TRP A 80 -6.68 -0.64 -0.34
N ALA A 81 -7.65 0.21 -0.66
CA ALA A 81 -8.38 1.01 0.30
C ALA A 81 -9.66 0.30 0.73
N VAL A 82 -10.09 0.64 1.95
CA VAL A 82 -11.32 0.17 2.57
C VAL A 82 -12.12 1.40 3.00
N SER A 83 -13.39 1.43 2.61
CA SER A 83 -14.30 2.52 3.00
C SER A 83 -14.70 2.42 4.48
N LYS A 84 -15.28 3.49 5.02
CA LYS A 84 -15.84 3.51 6.39
C LYS A 84 -16.88 2.42 6.64
N SER A 85 -17.57 2.00 5.58
CA SER A 85 -18.55 0.91 5.57
C SER A 85 -17.92 -0.49 5.56
N ASN A 86 -16.60 -0.61 5.78
CA ASN A 86 -15.82 -1.86 5.64
C ASN A 86 -15.87 -2.48 4.23
N LYS A 87 -16.18 -1.70 3.19
CA LYS A 87 -16.15 -2.19 1.81
C LYS A 87 -14.73 -2.11 1.26
N ARG A 88 -14.22 -3.22 0.75
CA ARG A 88 -12.93 -3.29 0.05
C ARG A 88 -13.09 -2.82 -1.39
N GLY A 89 -12.23 -1.90 -1.83
CA GLY A 89 -12.18 -1.44 -3.22
C GLY A 89 -11.14 -2.18 -4.06
N PRO A 90 -10.85 -1.71 -5.28
CA PRO A 90 -9.95 -2.39 -6.23
C PRO A 90 -8.50 -2.43 -5.72
N ALA A 91 -7.88 -3.61 -5.72
CA ALA A 91 -6.48 -3.74 -5.34
C ALA A 91 -5.55 -3.35 -6.51
N THR A 92 -4.52 -2.57 -6.20
CA THR A 92 -3.41 -2.23 -7.09
C THR A 92 -2.21 -3.08 -6.70
N ASN A 93 -1.72 -3.89 -7.63
CA ASN A 93 -0.52 -4.68 -7.42
C ASN A 93 0.69 -3.97 -8.00
N ILE A 94 1.76 -3.86 -7.22
CA ILE A 94 3.05 -3.32 -7.64
C ILE A 94 4.14 -4.33 -7.31
N ILE A 95 5.20 -4.34 -8.11
CA ILE A 95 6.35 -5.20 -7.87
C ILE A 95 7.41 -4.39 -7.15
N PHE A 96 7.82 -4.88 -5.97
CA PHE A 96 8.92 -4.33 -5.20
C PHE A 96 10.14 -5.26 -5.30
N THR A 97 11.33 -4.73 -5.54
CA THR A 97 12.55 -5.54 -5.67
C THR A 97 13.50 -5.26 -4.52
N VAL A 98 13.78 -6.28 -3.70
CA VAL A 98 14.87 -6.22 -2.71
C VAL A 98 16.16 -6.67 -3.39
N LYS A 99 17.17 -5.79 -3.39
CA LYS A 99 18.50 -6.04 -3.98
C LYS A 99 19.63 -5.55 -3.07
#